data_AF-A0A4Q4NC94-F1
#
_entry.id   AF-A0A4Q4NC94-F1
#
_cell.length_a   1.000
_cell.length_b   1.000
_cell.length_c   1.000
_cell.angle_alpha   90.00
_cell.angle_beta   90.00
_cell.angle_gamma   90.00
#
_symmetry.space_group_name_H-M   'P 1'
#
loop_
_entity.id
_entity.type
_entity.pdbx_description
1 polymer ?
#
loop_
_entity_poly.entity_id
_entity_poly.type
_entity_poly.pdbx_seq_one_letter_code
_entity_poly.pdbx_strand_id
1 'polypeptide(L)'
;MFHSSIVLAILPPLSLFTAAGADSPSLSIENIKFSSYYLMVSPSAQGPRQGLLDFTLINSAVGVAIACSAKNSNSFAIFSPSISYECDFAPAGGEVRDDDWCWTNSATFNFDTTEPKVYNLTVQMSWSCEK
;
A
#
# COMPACT_ATOMS: atom_id res chain seq x y z
N MET A 1 22.52 30.20 -61.58
CA MET A 1 22.51 28.76 -61.25
C MET A 1 22.50 28.65 -59.74
N PHE A 2 21.38 28.19 -59.17
CA PHE A 2 21.19 28.07 -57.73
C PHE A 2 21.96 26.84 -57.21
N HIS A 3 22.91 27.04 -56.31
CA HIS A 3 23.50 25.96 -55.52
C HIS A 3 22.97 26.07 -54.10
N SER A 4 22.21 25.05 -53.71
CA SER A 4 21.69 24.84 -52.36
C SER A 4 22.75 24.05 -51.58
N SER A 5 23.16 24.55 -50.41
CA SER A 5 23.94 23.78 -49.44
C SER A 5 23.15 23.66 -48.16
N ILE A 6 22.72 22.44 -47.87
CA ILE A 6 22.04 22.02 -46.65
C ILE A 6 23.10 21.87 -45.56
N VAL A 7 23.01 22.67 -44.50
CA VAL A 7 23.79 22.47 -43.27
C VAL A 7 23.07 21.44 -42.43
N LEU A 8 23.58 20.21 -42.41
CA LEU A 8 23.10 19.14 -41.55
C LEU A 8 23.65 19.38 -40.13
N ALA A 9 22.85 19.98 -39.25
CA ALA A 9 23.16 20.08 -37.84
C ALA A 9 22.96 18.69 -37.21
N ILE A 10 24.06 18.02 -36.85
CA ILE A 10 24.05 16.78 -36.08
C ILE A 10 23.64 17.16 -34.65
N LEU A 11 22.37 16.93 -34.31
CA LEU A 11 21.90 16.95 -32.93
C LEU A 11 22.65 15.86 -32.14
N PRO A 12 23.21 16.16 -30.96
CA PRO A 12 23.66 15.11 -30.06
C PRO A 12 22.46 14.22 -29.72
N PRO A 13 22.62 12.89 -29.66
CA PRO A 13 21.56 12.03 -29.15
C PRO A 13 21.25 12.51 -27.74
N LEU A 14 20.00 12.94 -27.52
CA LEU A 14 19.44 13.09 -26.20
C LEU A 14 19.76 11.79 -25.45
N SER A 15 20.69 11.88 -24.49
CA SER A 15 20.92 10.80 -23.56
C SER A 15 19.55 10.47 -22.98
N LEU A 16 19.05 9.29 -23.35
CA LEU A 16 18.00 8.62 -22.62
C LEU A 16 18.38 8.73 -21.16
N PHE A 17 17.52 9.38 -20.35
CA PHE A 17 17.54 9.18 -18.93
C PHE A 17 17.41 7.67 -18.74
N THR A 18 18.53 7.00 -18.50
CA THR A 18 18.53 5.66 -17.95
C THR A 18 17.77 5.78 -16.65
N ALA A 19 16.53 5.28 -16.65
CA ALA A 19 15.83 4.96 -15.43
C ALA A 19 16.84 4.26 -14.52
N ALA A 20 17.04 4.81 -13.32
CA ALA A 20 17.74 4.09 -12.27
C ALA A 20 17.12 2.68 -12.23
N GLY A 21 17.98 1.67 -12.29
CA GLY A 21 17.60 0.27 -12.32
C GLY A 21 16.65 -0.09 -11.17
N ALA A 22 16.00 -1.24 -11.32
CA ALA A 22 15.04 -1.82 -10.39
C ALA A 22 15.64 -2.23 -9.03
N ASP A 23 16.45 -1.38 -8.39
CA ASP A 23 17.18 -1.65 -7.14
C ASP A 23 16.49 -1.09 -5.89
N SER A 24 15.28 -0.53 -6.02
CA SER A 24 14.45 -0.13 -4.88
C SER A 24 13.36 -1.18 -4.62
N PRO A 25 13.15 -1.63 -3.38
CA PRO A 25 12.09 -2.58 -3.07
C PRO A 25 10.72 -2.02 -3.42
N SER A 26 9.87 -2.87 -3.99
CA SER A 26 8.48 -2.55 -4.32
C SER A 26 7.56 -2.85 -3.15
N LEU A 27 6.49 -2.07 -3.03
CA LEU A 27 5.40 -2.29 -2.09
C LEU A 27 4.12 -2.59 -2.89
N SER A 28 3.48 -3.72 -2.62
CA SER A 28 2.20 -4.08 -3.23
C SER A 28 1.13 -4.36 -2.18
N ILE A 29 -0.12 -4.09 -2.56
CA ILE A 29 -1.31 -4.36 -1.75
C ILE A 29 -2.17 -5.35 -2.51
N GLU A 30 -2.52 -6.45 -1.85
CA GLU A 30 -3.27 -7.55 -2.45
C GLU A 30 -4.51 -7.89 -1.61
N ASN A 31 -5.45 -8.63 -2.22
CA ASN A 31 -6.61 -9.21 -1.55
C ASN A 31 -7.47 -8.22 -0.75
N ILE A 32 -7.56 -6.97 -1.20
CA ILE A 32 -8.36 -5.93 -0.53
C ILE A 32 -9.83 -6.34 -0.51
N LYS A 33 -10.37 -6.49 0.70
CA LYS A 33 -11.79 -6.79 0.95
C LYS A 33 -12.33 -5.75 1.90
N PHE A 34 -13.27 -4.95 1.42
CA PHE A 34 -14.06 -4.05 2.25
C PHE A 34 -15.49 -4.56 2.33
N SER A 35 -16.00 -4.71 3.55
CA SER A 35 -17.37 -5.15 3.79
C SER A 35 -17.99 -4.35 4.93
N SER A 36 -19.32 -4.28 4.94
CA SER A 36 -20.05 -3.71 6.06
C SER A 36 -21.38 -4.43 6.26
N TYR A 37 -21.79 -4.56 7.52
CA TYR A 37 -23.06 -5.20 7.88
C TYR A 37 -23.70 -4.50 9.08
N TYR A 38 -25.01 -4.67 9.25
CA TYR A 38 -25.73 -4.16 10.42
C TYR A 38 -25.58 -5.12 11.59
N LEU A 39 -25.23 -4.62 12.77
CA LEU A 39 -25.07 -5.43 13.99
C LEU A 39 -26.42 -5.90 14.56
N MET A 40 -27.48 -5.15 14.29
CA MET A 40 -28.85 -5.49 14.65
C MET A 40 -29.78 -5.10 13.51
N VAL A 41 -30.65 -6.02 13.11
CA VAL A 41 -31.67 -5.77 12.09
C VAL A 41 -33.02 -6.19 12.69
N SER A 42 -33.94 -5.24 12.79
CA SER A 42 -35.35 -5.53 13.07
C SER A 42 -36.20 -5.11 11.88
N PRO A 43 -37.45 -5.60 11.76
CA PRO A 43 -38.34 -5.19 10.67
C PRO A 43 -38.62 -3.68 10.63
N SER A 44 -38.42 -2.96 11.73
CA SER A 44 -38.77 -1.54 11.88
C SER A 44 -37.56 -0.61 12.05
N ALA A 45 -36.35 -1.14 12.21
CA ALA A 45 -35.14 -0.33 12.40
C ALA A 45 -33.86 -1.09 12.03
N GLN A 46 -32.85 -0.32 11.63
CA GLN A 46 -31.49 -0.80 11.44
C GLN A 46 -30.62 -0.25 12.58
N GLY A 47 -29.89 -1.15 13.26
CA GLY A 47 -28.94 -0.79 14.31
C GLY A 47 -27.64 -0.20 13.77
N PRO A 48 -26.60 -0.04 14.61
CA PRO A 48 -25.29 0.42 14.14
C PRO A 48 -24.69 -0.55 13.11
N ARG A 49 -23.88 -0.02 12.19
CA ARG A 49 -23.13 -0.80 11.21
C ARG A 49 -21.73 -1.11 11.71
N GLN A 50 -21.22 -2.26 11.33
CA GLN A 50 -19.80 -2.60 11.47
C GLN A 50 -19.18 -2.65 10.08
N GLY A 51 -18.09 -1.91 9.91
CA GLY A 51 -17.21 -1.99 8.75
C GLY A 51 -16.01 -2.88 9.05
N LEU A 52 -15.60 -3.64 8.05
CA LEU A 52 -14.42 -4.51 8.07
C LEU A 52 -13.59 -4.23 6.82
N LEU A 53 -12.29 -4.04 7.01
CA LEU A 53 -11.30 -3.96 5.94
C LEU A 53 -10.23 -5.01 6.19
N ASP A 54 -9.94 -5.83 5.19
CA ASP A 54 -8.84 -6.80 5.21
C ASP A 54 -8.01 -6.65 3.93
N PHE A 55 -6.69 -6.70 4.02
CA PHE A 55 -5.78 -6.74 2.88
C PHE A 55 -4.43 -7.35 3.25
N THR A 56 -3.62 -7.63 2.24
CA THR A 56 -2.25 -8.12 2.41
C THR A 56 -1.27 -7.08 1.88
N LEU A 57 -0.26 -6.76 2.66
CA LEU A 57 0.86 -5.90 2.28
C LEU A 57 2.08 -6.76 1.99
N ILE A 58 2.72 -6.55 0.84
CA ILE A 58 3.95 -7.26 0.45
C ILE A 58 5.03 -6.23 0.14
N ASN A 59 6.17 -6.39 0.79
CA ASN A 59 7.39 -5.64 0.47
C ASN A 59 8.40 -6.60 -0.14
N SER A 60 8.92 -6.28 -1.33
CA SER A 60 9.81 -7.20 -2.05
C SER A 60 11.18 -7.39 -1.38
N ALA A 61 11.62 -6.51 -0.47
CA ALA A 61 12.82 -6.75 0.33
C ALA A 61 12.57 -7.75 1.46
N VAL A 62 11.44 -7.65 2.15
CA VAL A 62 11.11 -8.57 3.27
C VAL A 62 10.62 -9.92 2.74
N GLY A 63 9.90 -9.95 1.61
CA GLY A 63 9.39 -11.17 0.98
C GLY A 63 8.23 -11.86 1.71
N VAL A 64 7.93 -11.45 2.95
CA VAL A 64 6.83 -12.00 3.76
C VAL A 64 5.57 -11.15 3.62
N ALA A 65 4.44 -11.83 3.43
CA ALA A 65 3.11 -11.22 3.39
C ALA A 65 2.68 -10.76 4.79
N ILE A 66 2.29 -9.49 4.92
CA ILE A 66 1.82 -8.88 6.17
C ILE A 66 0.30 -8.75 6.09
N ALA A 67 -0.41 -9.34 7.05
CA ALA A 67 -1.86 -9.26 7.12
C ALA A 67 -2.29 -7.96 7.81
N CYS A 68 -3.13 -7.16 7.16
CA CYS A 68 -3.66 -5.93 7.70
C CYS A 68 -5.18 -6.03 7.82
N SER A 69 -5.72 -5.73 8.99
CA SER A 69 -7.17 -5.72 9.21
C SER A 69 -7.61 -4.54 10.07
N ALA A 70 -8.79 -4.00 9.78
CA ALA A 70 -9.41 -2.97 10.60
C ALA A 70 -10.91 -3.23 10.74
N LYS A 71 -11.41 -2.88 11.92
CA LYS A 71 -12.82 -2.92 12.25
C LYS A 71 -13.24 -1.57 12.82
N ASN A 72 -14.36 -1.04 12.35
CA ASN A 72 -14.99 0.11 12.97
C ASN A 72 -16.49 -0.08 13.11
N SER A 73 -17.03 0.25 14.29
CA SER A 73 -18.46 0.12 14.60
C SER A 73 -19.03 1.51 14.86
N ASN A 74 -19.80 2.02 13.90
CA ASN A 74 -20.52 3.28 14.02
C ASN A 74 -21.79 3.23 13.16
N SER A 75 -22.65 4.24 13.23
CA SER A 75 -23.93 4.25 12.49
C SER A 75 -23.79 4.05 10.97
N PHE A 76 -22.63 4.37 10.40
CA PHE A 76 -22.40 4.35 8.95
C PHE A 76 -21.25 3.44 8.50
N ALA A 77 -20.60 2.72 9.43
CA ALA A 77 -19.35 1.99 9.17
C ALA A 77 -18.23 2.86 8.54
N ILE A 78 -18.18 4.15 8.89
CA ILE A 78 -17.19 5.10 8.37
C ILE A 78 -15.82 4.86 8.99
N PHE A 79 -14.76 4.85 8.20
CA PHE A 79 -13.37 4.91 8.69
C PHE A 79 -12.83 6.34 8.54
N SER A 80 -12.17 6.83 9.59
CA SER A 80 -11.60 8.18 9.63
C SER A 80 -10.12 8.15 9.27
N PRO A 81 -9.61 9.09 8.46
CA PRO A 81 -8.20 9.17 8.12
C PRO A 81 -7.30 9.43 9.33
N SER A 82 -7.86 9.94 10.43
CA SER A 82 -7.12 10.21 11.67
C SER A 82 -6.81 8.97 12.51
N ILE A 83 -7.39 7.82 12.19
CA ILE A 83 -7.20 6.57 12.94
C ILE A 83 -6.18 5.71 12.20
N SER A 84 -5.07 5.41 12.86
CA SER A 84 -4.05 4.48 12.38
C SER A 84 -4.31 3.09 12.94
N TYR A 85 -4.25 2.09 12.07
CA TYR A 85 -4.39 0.68 12.40
C TYR A 85 -3.04 -0.01 12.21
N GLU A 86 -2.65 -0.84 13.16
CA GLU A 86 -1.45 -1.68 13.05
C GLU A 86 -1.76 -2.93 12.23
N CYS A 87 -0.83 -3.34 11.37
CA CYS A 87 -0.88 -4.64 10.72
C CYS A 87 -0.25 -5.72 11.60
N ASP A 88 -0.64 -6.97 11.37
CA ASP A 88 -0.03 -8.12 12.02
C ASP A 88 1.20 -8.57 11.23
N PHE A 89 2.38 -8.26 11.76
CA PHE A 89 3.67 -8.69 11.22
C PHE A 89 4.47 -9.38 12.32
N ALA A 90 5.16 -10.47 11.95
CA ALA A 90 6.11 -11.10 12.85
C ALA A 90 7.34 -10.19 12.98
N PRO A 91 7.71 -9.74 14.20
CA PRO A 91 9.01 -9.10 14.41
C PRO A 91 10.13 -10.10 14.13
N ALA A 92 11.31 -9.62 13.76
CA ALA A 92 12.48 -10.47 13.52
C ALA A 92 12.76 -11.37 14.73
N GLY A 93 12.61 -12.70 14.58
CA GLY A 93 12.90 -13.61 15.69
C GLY A 93 12.41 -15.05 15.60
N GLY A 94 12.29 -15.67 14.41
CA GLY A 94 11.76 -17.04 14.33
C GLY A 94 12.26 -17.96 13.24
N GLU A 95 12.80 -17.45 12.13
CA GLU A 95 13.17 -18.30 10.98
C GLU A 95 14.63 -18.12 10.56
N VAL A 96 15.11 -19.14 9.83
CA VAL A 96 16.50 -19.36 9.43
C VAL A 96 17.08 -18.11 8.75
N ARG A 97 18.22 -17.66 9.26
CA ARG A 97 18.95 -16.47 8.80
C ARG A 97 19.76 -16.80 7.55
N ASP A 98 19.38 -16.20 6.42
CA ASP A 98 20.24 -16.07 5.25
C ASP A 98 21.04 -14.75 5.31
N ASP A 99 22.15 -14.66 4.57
CA ASP A 99 23.10 -13.53 4.62
C ASP A 99 22.54 -12.18 4.11
N ASP A 100 21.34 -12.16 3.51
CA ASP A 100 20.61 -10.96 3.07
C ASP A 100 19.21 -10.86 3.73
N TRP A 101 19.15 -11.02 5.06
CA TRP A 101 17.89 -11.05 5.80
C TRP A 101 17.28 -9.64 6.00
N CYS A 102 16.07 -9.42 5.51
CA CYS A 102 15.27 -8.22 5.77
C CYS A 102 14.03 -8.53 6.62
N TRP A 103 13.61 -7.60 7.46
CA TRP A 103 12.44 -7.76 8.33
C TRP A 103 11.65 -6.46 8.51
N THR A 104 10.37 -6.61 8.83
CA THR A 104 9.47 -5.50 9.12
C THR A 104 9.71 -4.96 10.53
N ASN A 105 9.90 -3.64 10.65
CA ASN A 105 9.97 -2.95 11.95
C ASN A 105 8.61 -2.39 12.35
N SER A 106 7.86 -1.87 11.37
CA SER A 106 6.49 -1.37 11.56
C SER A 106 5.69 -1.46 10.27
N ALA A 107 4.38 -1.67 10.39
CA ALA A 107 3.43 -1.59 9.30
C ALA A 107 2.09 -1.09 9.84
N THR A 108 1.70 0.11 9.40
CA THR A 108 0.43 0.75 9.77
C THR A 108 -0.33 1.21 8.55
N PHE A 109 -1.62 1.48 8.73
CA PHE A 109 -2.43 2.06 7.68
C PHE A 109 -3.55 2.95 8.21
N ASN A 110 -4.02 3.85 7.35
CA ASN A 110 -5.23 4.63 7.54
C ASN A 110 -6.19 4.31 6.40
N PHE A 111 -7.47 4.25 6.71
CA PHE A 111 -8.52 4.08 5.71
C PHE A 111 -9.55 5.19 5.86
N ASP A 112 -9.81 5.91 4.78
CA ASP A 112 -10.76 7.01 4.75
C ASP A 112 -11.96 6.67 3.88
N THR A 113 -13.13 6.69 4.51
CA THR A 113 -14.43 6.55 3.85
C THR A 113 -15.38 7.69 4.23
N THR A 114 -14.86 8.82 4.68
CA THR A 114 -15.65 9.96 5.15
C THR A 114 -16.37 10.65 3.99
N GLU A 115 -15.75 10.69 2.81
CA GLU A 115 -16.39 11.17 1.59
C GLU A 115 -17.14 10.03 0.87
N PRO A 116 -18.41 10.23 0.47
CA PRO A 116 -19.19 9.22 -0.22
C PRO A 116 -18.50 8.73 -1.50
N LYS A 117 -18.37 7.41 -1.66
CA LYS A 117 -17.74 6.72 -2.81
C LYS A 117 -16.23 6.93 -2.94
N VAL A 118 -15.58 7.54 -1.96
CA VAL A 118 -14.12 7.64 -1.88
C VAL A 118 -13.61 6.62 -0.86
N TYR A 119 -12.59 5.87 -1.25
CA TYR A 119 -11.97 4.83 -0.44
C TYR A 119 -10.46 4.99 -0.53
N ASN A 120 -9.90 5.83 0.35
CA ASN A 120 -8.46 6.10 0.34
C ASN A 120 -7.78 5.22 1.40
N LEU A 121 -6.96 4.29 0.93
CA LEU A 121 -6.09 3.47 1.78
C LEU A 121 -4.67 4.03 1.70
N THR A 122 -4.13 4.44 2.84
CA THR A 122 -2.74 4.88 2.97
C THR A 122 -2.01 3.90 3.87
N VAL A 123 -0.87 3.40 3.41
CA VAL A 123 -0.03 2.45 4.17
C VAL A 123 1.30 3.11 4.48
N GLN A 124 1.80 2.89 5.69
CA GLN A 124 3.14 3.29 6.12
C GLN A 124 3.86 2.06 6.65
N MET A 125 5.02 1.76 6.07
CA MET A 125 5.82 0.61 6.45
C MET A 125 7.29 0.99 6.58
N SER A 126 7.95 0.43 7.58
CA SER A 126 9.41 0.50 7.71
C SER A 126 10.00 -0.90 7.86
N TRP A 127 11.18 -1.10 7.29
CA TRP A 127 11.92 -2.37 7.32
C TRP A 127 13.42 -2.12 7.44
N SER A 128 14.14 -3.14 7.87
CA SER A 128 15.60 -3.15 7.97
C SER A 128 16.14 -4.39 7.26
N CYS A 129 17.41 -4.35 6.87
CA CYS A 129 18.12 -5.49 6.31
C CYS A 129 19.51 -5.62 6.97
N GLU A 130 19.90 -6.85 7.28
CA GLU A 130 21.30 -7.21 7.56
C GLU A 130 22.01 -7.55 6.25
N LYS A 131 23.31 -7.27 6.20
CA LYS A 131 24.24 -7.58 5.10
C LYS A 131 25.50 -8.20 5.69
#